data_AF-A0A940E627-F1
#
_entry.id   AF-A0A940E627-F1
#
_cell.length_a   1.000
_cell.length_b   1.000
_cell.length_c   1.000
_cell.angle_alpha   90.00
_cell.angle_beta   90.00
_cell.angle_gamma   90.00
#
_symmetry.space_group_name_H-M   'P 1'
#
loop_
_entity.id
_entity.type
_entity.pdbx_description
1 polymer ?
#
loop_
_entity_poly.entity_id
_entity_poly.type
_entity_poly.pdbx_seq_one_letter_code
_entity_poly.pdbx_strand_id
1 'polypeptide(L)' 'MFDVIPPVDQPTPSATALLLFDRAMRIRAISPEIVRAAQYLDGLSDNQLAELGINRSDIEDTINRYI' A
#
# COMPACT_ATOMS: atom_id res chain seq x y z
N MET A 1 -46.44 -5.03 -18.57
CA MET A 1 -46.02 -3.63 -18.34
C MET A 1 -44.74 -3.73 -17.53
N PHE A 2 -43.58 -3.56 -18.17
CA PHE A 2 -42.28 -3.63 -17.48
C PHE A 2 -42.00 -2.24 -16.91
N ASP A 3 -42.10 -2.11 -15.59
CA ASP A 3 -41.64 -0.92 -14.87
C ASP A 3 -40.12 -0.85 -15.00
N VAL A 4 -39.65 -0.02 -15.92
CA VAL A 4 -38.26 0.39 -16.06
C VAL A 4 -37.96 1.29 -14.87
N ILE A 5 -37.40 0.71 -13.81
CA ILE A 5 -36.83 1.47 -12.69
C ILE A 5 -35.78 2.41 -13.31
N PRO A 6 -35.93 3.75 -13.21
CA PRO A 6 -34.93 4.64 -13.76
C PRO A 6 -33.59 4.38 -13.06
N PRO A 7 -32.46 4.42 -13.78
CA PRO A 7 -31.16 4.29 -13.15
C PRO A 7 -31.07 5.40 -12.11
N VAL A 8 -30.95 5.02 -10.85
CA VAL A 8 -30.72 5.95 -9.75
C VAL A 8 -29.46 6.73 -10.13
N ASP A 9 -29.61 8.04 -10.36
CA ASP A 9 -28.51 8.98 -10.56
C ASP A 9 -27.56 8.81 -9.38
N GLN A 10 -26.54 7.97 -9.55
CA GLN A 10 -25.49 7.81 -8.57
C GLN A 10 -24.75 9.14 -8.57
N PRO A 11 -24.73 9.88 -7.45
CA PRO A 11 -24.04 11.16 -7.41
C PRO A 11 -22.60 10.93 -7.82
N THR A 12 -22.15 11.67 -8.83
CA THR A 12 -20.77 11.60 -9.32
C THR A 12 -19.85 11.79 -8.12
N PRO A 13 -18.91 10.86 -7.85
CA PRO A 13 -18.07 10.95 -6.67
C PRO A 13 -17.37 12.31 -6.68
N SER A 14 -17.48 13.03 -5.56
CA SER A 14 -16.90 14.36 -5.46
C SER A 14 -15.41 14.31 -5.79
N ALA A 15 -14.87 15.35 -6.42
CA ALA A 15 -13.44 15.41 -6.77
C ALA A 15 -12.55 15.13 -5.54
N THR A 16 -12.99 15.54 -4.36
CA THR A 16 -12.33 15.25 -3.08
C THR A 16 -12.31 13.75 -2.74
N ALA A 17 -13.41 13.01 -2.97
CA ALA A 17 -13.47 11.58 -2.73
C ALA A 17 -12.53 10.80 -3.67
N LEU A 18 -12.45 11.20 -4.94
CA LEU A 18 -11.51 10.62 -5.90
C LEU A 18 -10.05 10.86 -5.51
N LEU A 19 -9.71 12.07 -5.06
CA LEU A 19 -8.35 12.40 -4.60
C LEU A 19 -7.97 11.62 -3.32
N LEU A 20 -8.91 11.46 -2.39
CA LEU A 20 -8.70 10.66 -1.17
C LEU A 20 -8.52 9.18 -1.52
N PHE A 21 -9.30 8.66 -2.46
CA PHE A 21 -9.18 7.29 -2.93
C PHE A 21 -7.85 7.06 -3.66
N ASP A 22 -7.45 7.94 -4.58
CA ASP A 22 -6.14 7.86 -5.25
C ASP A 22 -4.99 7.90 -4.25
N ARG A 23 -5.07 8.79 -3.26
CA ARG A 23 -4.07 8.87 -2.18
C ARG A 23 -4.05 7.61 -1.31
N ALA A 24 -5.21 7.07 -0.95
CA ALA A 24 -5.31 5.82 -0.20
C ALA A 24 -4.79 4.62 -1.01
N MET A 25 -5.07 4.58 -2.30
CA MET A 25 -4.55 3.57 -3.24
C MET A 25 -3.03 3.68 -3.39
N ARG A 26 -2.48 4.90 -3.51
CA ARG A 26 -1.02 5.11 -3.53
C ARG A 26 -0.36 4.68 -2.23
N ILE A 27 -0.92 5.02 -1.07
CA ILE A 27 -0.39 4.56 0.23
C ILE A 27 -0.44 3.02 0.30
N ARG A 28 -1.54 2.41 -0.14
CA ARG A 28 -1.69 0.95 -0.22
C ARG A 28 -0.83 0.30 -1.29
N ALA A 29 -0.36 1.03 -2.31
CA ALA A 29 0.57 0.58 -3.34
C ALA A 29 2.03 0.82 -2.96
N ILE A 30 2.30 1.73 -2.02
CA ILE A 30 3.60 1.92 -1.38
C ILE A 30 3.83 0.82 -0.33
N SER A 31 2.79 0.42 0.41
CA SER A 31 2.85 -0.71 1.36
C SER A 31 3.47 -2.02 0.81
N PRO A 32 3.08 -2.54 -0.37
CA PRO A 32 3.59 -3.77 -0.96
C PRO A 32 5.00 -3.57 -1.53
N GLU A 33 5.32 -2.35 -2.01
CA GLU A 33 6.68 -2.00 -2.43
C GLU A 33 7.63 -1.92 -1.24
N ILE A 34 7.18 -1.35 -0.11
CA ILE A 34 7.92 -1.35 1.17
C ILE A 34 8.13 -2.78 1.66
N VAL A 35 7.10 -3.64 1.64
CA VAL A 35 7.25 -5.06 2.02
C VAL A 35 8.21 -5.79 1.08
N ARG A 36 8.14 -5.55 -0.23
CA ARG A 36 9.07 -6.14 -1.20
C ARG A 36 10.51 -5.65 -0.98
N ALA A 37 10.70 -4.37 -0.72
CA ALA A 37 12.01 -3.81 -0.40
C ALA A 37 12.56 -4.42 0.91
N ALA A 38 11.72 -4.54 1.94
CA ALA A 38 12.08 -5.18 3.20
C ALA A 38 12.43 -6.66 3.02
N GLN A 39 11.66 -7.42 2.24
CA GLN A 39 11.97 -8.82 1.89
C GLN A 39 13.28 -8.95 1.10
N TYR A 40 13.58 -8.00 0.21
CA TYR A 40 14.85 -7.98 -0.51
C TYR A 40 16.03 -7.74 0.44
N LEU A 41 15.87 -6.80 1.38
CA LEU A 41 16.86 -6.52 2.41
C LEU A 41 17.03 -7.68 3.40
N ASP A 42 15.96 -8.40 3.72
CA ASP A 42 16.01 -9.58 4.59
C ASP A 42 16.87 -10.71 4.00
N GLY A 43 16.96 -10.80 2.67
CA GLY A 43 17.84 -11.74 1.97
C GLY A 43 19.33 -11.38 2.03
N LEU A 44 19.71 -10.21 2.54
CA LEU A 44 21.10 -9.80 2.69
C LEU A 44 21.74 -10.39 3.96
N SER A 45 23.07 -10.52 3.93
CA SER A 45 23.84 -10.92 5.11
C SER A 45 23.94 -9.77 6.12
N ASP A 46 24.15 -10.08 7.40
CA ASP A 46 24.25 -9.07 8.46
C ASP A 46 25.37 -8.05 8.20
N ASN A 47 26.46 -8.48 7.56
CA ASN A 47 27.56 -7.58 7.17
C ASN A 47 27.10 -6.55 6.12
N GLN A 48 26.30 -6.97 5.14
CA GLN A 48 25.77 -6.08 4.10
C GLN A 48 24.72 -5.12 4.67
N LEU A 49 23.90 -5.60 5.62
CA LEU A 49 22.95 -4.75 6.34
C LEU A 49 23.67 -3.71 7.21
N ALA A 50 24.75 -4.11 7.88
CA ALA A 50 25.58 -3.20 8.67
C ALA A 50 26.27 -2.12 7.81
N GLU A 51 26.73 -2.45 6.61
CA GLU A 51 27.28 -1.48 5.65
C GLU A 51 26.23 -0.43 5.21
N LEU A 52 24.96 -0.82 5.18
CA LEU A 52 23.83 0.07 4.88
C LEU A 52 23.32 0.81 6.12
N GLY A 53 23.82 0.48 7.32
CA GLY A 53 23.34 1.03 8.59
C GLY A 53 21.91 0.59 8.93
N ILE A 54 21.46 -0.55 8.40
CA ILE A 54 20.11 -1.07 8.58
C ILE A 54 20.15 -2.19 9.61
N ASN A 55 19.28 -2.14 10.62
CA ASN A 55 19.12 -3.26 11.55
C ASN A 55 18.12 -4.27 10.99
N ARG A 56 18.42 -5.56 11.18
CA ARG A 56 17.49 -6.62 10.80
C ARG A 56 16.15 -6.54 11.51
N SER A 57 16.13 -6.11 12.78
CA SER A 57 14.88 -5.91 13.53
C SER A 57 13.95 -4.88 12.86
N ASP A 58 14.51 -3.80 12.30
CA ASP A 58 13.71 -2.76 11.62
C ASP A 58 13.08 -3.30 10.33
N ILE A 59 13.76 -4.23 9.66
CA ILE A 59 13.25 -4.92 8.47
C ILE A 59 12.10 -5.85 8.84
N GLU A 60 12.29 -6.69 9.86
CA GLU A 60 11.25 -7.61 10.35
C GLU A 60 10.01 -6.87 10.85
N ASP A 61 10.18 -5.78 11.61
CA ASP A 61 9.09 -4.93 12.07
C ASP A 61 8.33 -4.30 10.89
N THR A 62 9.06 -3.88 9.85
CA THR A 62 8.44 -3.34 8.63
C THR A 62 7.63 -4.41 7.90
N ILE A 63 8.14 -5.63 7.74
CA ILE A 63 7.41 -6.73 7.11
C ILE A 63 6.14 -7.06 7.91
N ASN A 64 6.26 -7.20 9.23
CA ASN A 64 5.14 -7.52 10.12
C ASN A 64 4.09 -6.43 10.21
N ARG A 65 4.46 -5.16 9.99
CA ARG A 65 3.51 -4.04 10.06
C ARG A 65 2.57 -3.96 8.85
N TYR A 66 2.95 -4.57 7.73
CA TYR A 66 2.27 -4.45 6.45
C TYR A 66 1.77 -5.79 5.87
N ILE A 67 2.01 -6.91 6.55
CA ILE A 67 1.42 -8.24 6.31
C ILE A 67 0.34 -8.51 7.36
#